data_AF-A0A838L2D3-F1
#
_entry.id   AF-A0A838L2D3-F1
#
_cell.length_a   1.000
_cell.length_b   1.000
_cell.length_c   1.000
_cell.angle_alpha   90.00
_cell.angle_beta   90.00
_cell.angle_gamma   90.00
#
_symmetry.space_group_name_H-M   'P 1'
#
loop_
_entity.id
_entity.type
_entity.pdbx_description
1 polymer ?
#
loop_
_entity_poly.entity_id
_entity_poly.type
_entity_poly.pdbx_seq_one_letter_code
_entity_poly.pdbx_strand_id
1 'polypeptide(L)'
;VVDQPADEVAVDPYGPESPDFVVGEDFARMWTSALAHCHGRFKGKSHLFSREPSGGIGCFTPDSFPIFDTFRQNAYVIADSNHGYKMIGVGALVARELLDEPRELLEPFRFARYETGKLHPTSHSPFPWS
;
A
#
# COMPACT_ATOMS: atom_id res chain seq x y z
N VAL A 1 -1.51 -3.19 -12.45
CA VAL A 1 -0.08 -2.95 -12.73
C VAL A 1 -0.03 -1.84 -13.76
N VAL A 2 0.79 -0.82 -13.54
CA VAL A 2 0.92 0.29 -14.49
C VAL A 2 1.78 -0.19 -15.66
N ASP A 3 1.32 0.01 -16.88
CA ASP A 3 2.00 -0.43 -18.11
C ASP A 3 2.92 0.67 -18.65
N GLN A 4 3.81 1.16 -17.79
CA GLN A 4 4.84 2.15 -18.14
C GLN A 4 6.07 2.00 -17.24
N PRO A 5 7.27 2.45 -17.68
CA PRO A 5 8.46 2.46 -16.85
C PRO A 5 8.23 3.24 -15.55
N ALA A 6 8.76 2.74 -14.43
CA ALA A 6 8.50 3.31 -13.11
C ALA A 6 8.96 4.76 -12.97
N ASP A 7 10.03 5.14 -13.67
CA ASP A 7 10.59 6.50 -13.74
C ASP A 7 9.81 7.46 -14.64
N GLU A 8 8.93 6.93 -15.49
CA GLU A 8 8.02 7.71 -16.33
C GLU A 8 6.63 7.90 -15.68
N VAL A 9 6.39 7.28 -14.52
CA VAL A 9 5.13 7.43 -13.78
C VAL A 9 5.04 8.81 -13.12
N ALA A 10 4.10 9.63 -13.59
CA ALA A 10 3.73 10.87 -12.93
C ALA A 10 2.96 10.60 -11.63
N VAL A 11 3.64 10.72 -10.49
CA VAL A 11 3.01 10.60 -9.16
C VAL A 11 2.05 11.76 -8.89
N ASP A 12 2.42 12.95 -9.38
CA ASP A 12 1.69 14.19 -9.19
C ASP A 12 1.01 14.68 -10.48
N PRO A 13 -0.18 15.30 -10.40
CA PRO A 13 -0.94 15.49 -9.17
C PRO A 13 -1.54 14.18 -8.64
N TYR A 14 -1.50 13.99 -7.32
CA TYR A 14 -1.97 12.76 -6.67
C TYR A 14 -3.47 12.82 -6.33
N GLY A 15 -4.09 11.65 -6.14
CA GLY A 15 -5.45 11.53 -5.63
C GLY A 15 -6.52 11.93 -6.66
N PRO A 16 -7.58 12.66 -6.26
CA PRO A 16 -8.67 13.04 -7.17
C PRO A 16 -8.24 13.92 -8.35
N GLU A 17 -7.10 14.61 -8.24
CA GLU A 17 -6.54 15.44 -9.31
C GLU A 17 -5.71 14.63 -10.31
N SER A 18 -5.39 13.37 -10.01
CA SER A 18 -4.62 12.50 -10.90
C SER A 18 -5.39 12.22 -12.20
N PRO A 19 -4.77 12.43 -13.38
CA PRO A 19 -5.40 12.09 -14.65
C PRO A 19 -5.37 10.58 -14.92
N ASP A 20 -4.36 9.87 -14.38
CA ASP A 20 -4.02 8.51 -14.79
C ASP A 20 -4.48 7.45 -13.78
N PHE A 21 -4.51 7.80 -12.49
CA PHE A 21 -4.69 6.84 -11.40
C PHE A 21 -6.02 6.98 -10.68
N VAL A 22 -7.08 7.14 -11.48
CA VAL A 22 -8.47 7.21 -11.01
C VAL A 22 -9.28 6.01 -11.48
N VAL A 23 -10.30 5.67 -10.71
CA VAL A 23 -11.22 4.58 -10.98
C VAL A 23 -12.03 4.87 -12.24
N GLY A 24 -11.89 3.99 -13.23
CA GLY A 24 -12.68 4.01 -14.47
C GLY A 24 -13.99 3.23 -14.39
N GLU A 25 -14.79 3.34 -15.45
CA GLU A 25 -16.11 2.70 -15.57
C GLU A 25 -16.03 1.17 -15.45
N ASP A 26 -14.97 0.55 -15.99
CA ASP A 26 -14.78 -0.91 -15.92
C ASP A 26 -14.63 -1.41 -14.49
N PHE A 27 -13.89 -0.69 -13.65
CA PHE A 27 -13.77 -1.02 -12.23
C PHE A 27 -15.11 -0.82 -11.51
N ALA A 28 -15.81 0.29 -11.76
CA ALA A 28 -17.11 0.56 -11.14
C ALA A 28 -18.14 -0.56 -11.47
N ARG A 29 -18.15 -1.01 -12.73
CA ARG A 29 -18.96 -2.15 -13.17
C ARG A 29 -18.56 -3.43 -12.46
N MET A 30 -17.28 -3.79 -12.50
CA MET A 30 -16.76 -5.00 -11.84
C MET A 30 -17.09 -5.01 -10.35
N TRP A 31 -16.79 -3.92 -9.64
CA TRP A 31 -16.99 -3.78 -8.20
C TRP A 31 -18.45 -3.92 -7.80
N THR A 32 -19.35 -3.17 -8.47
CA THR A 32 -20.78 -3.21 -8.14
C THR A 32 -21.42 -4.55 -8.48
N SER A 33 -21.00 -5.21 -9.57
CA SER A 33 -21.42 -6.56 -9.92
C SER A 33 -20.95 -7.60 -8.90
N ALA A 34 -19.68 -7.55 -8.51
CA ALA A 34 -19.12 -8.45 -7.48
C ALA A 34 -19.83 -8.24 -6.14
N LEU A 35 -20.07 -6.99 -5.74
CA LEU A 35 -20.76 -6.65 -4.51
C LEU A 35 -22.22 -7.17 -4.51
N ALA A 36 -22.93 -7.04 -5.63
CA ALA A 36 -24.28 -7.59 -5.78
C ALA A 36 -24.31 -9.12 -5.75
N HIS A 37 -23.27 -9.77 -6.29
CA HIS A 37 -23.12 -11.22 -6.26
C HIS A 37 -22.84 -11.74 -4.85
N CYS A 38 -21.86 -11.16 -4.15
CA CYS A 38 -21.47 -11.56 -2.79
C CYS A 38 -22.52 -11.17 -1.73
N HIS A 39 -23.27 -10.09 -1.97
CA HIS A 39 -24.20 -9.52 -1.00
C HIS A 39 -25.49 -9.04 -1.68
N GLY A 40 -26.54 -9.87 -1.63
CA GLY A 40 -27.81 -9.62 -2.32
C GLY A 40 -28.48 -8.26 -2.01
N ARG A 41 -28.20 -7.64 -0.85
CA ARG A 41 -28.68 -6.29 -0.51
C ARG A 41 -28.25 -5.19 -1.49
N PHE A 42 -27.18 -5.43 -2.26
CA PHE A 42 -26.67 -4.48 -3.25
C PHE A 42 -27.14 -4.77 -4.68
N LYS A 43 -28.00 -5.78 -4.88
CA LYS A 43 -28.58 -6.06 -6.20
C LYS A 43 -29.37 -4.84 -6.71
N GLY A 44 -29.07 -4.40 -7.94
CA GLY A 44 -29.69 -3.24 -8.56
C GLY A 44 -29.28 -1.88 -7.97
N LYS A 45 -28.26 -1.83 -7.10
CA LYS A 45 -27.80 -0.61 -6.43
C LYS A 45 -26.58 0.05 -7.08
N SER A 46 -26.16 -0.41 -8.27
CA SER A 46 -25.01 0.18 -8.98
C SER A 46 -25.14 1.68 -9.26
N HIS A 47 -26.38 2.18 -9.41
CA HIS A 47 -26.67 3.60 -9.58
C HIS A 47 -26.30 4.48 -8.37
N LEU A 48 -26.04 3.89 -7.20
CA LEU A 48 -25.58 4.59 -5.99
C LEU A 48 -24.06 4.69 -5.89
N PHE A 49 -23.31 4.12 -6.85
CA PHE A 49 -21.85 4.20 -6.86
C PHE A 49 -21.40 5.65 -7.06
N SER A 50 -20.49 6.14 -6.21
CA SER A 50 -19.92 7.48 -6.35
C SER A 50 -19.10 7.58 -7.62
N ARG A 51 -19.28 8.67 -8.36
CA ARG A 51 -18.51 8.97 -9.58
C ARG A 51 -17.41 10.01 -9.34
N GLU A 52 -17.21 10.41 -8.09
CA GLU A 52 -16.10 11.28 -7.74
C GLU A 52 -14.77 10.58 -8.09
N PRO A 53 -13.83 11.30 -8.74
CA PRO A 53 -12.49 10.78 -9.00
C PRO A 53 -11.89 10.24 -7.70
N SER A 54 -11.60 8.96 -7.70
CA SER A 54 -11.05 8.24 -6.55
C SER A 54 -10.09 7.20 -7.07
N GLY A 55 -9.00 6.96 -6.35
CA GLY A 55 -7.93 6.10 -6.80
C GLY A 55 -6.62 6.45 -6.13
N GLY A 56 -5.54 5.84 -6.59
CA GLY A 56 -4.22 6.06 -6.05
C GLY A 56 -3.22 5.06 -6.60
N ILE A 57 -1.95 5.40 -6.44
CA ILE A 57 -0.83 4.55 -6.74
C ILE A 57 -0.23 4.03 -5.44
N GLY A 58 0.03 2.73 -5.42
CA GLY A 58 0.76 2.05 -4.35
C GLY A 58 2.09 1.55 -4.87
N CYS A 59 3.08 1.50 -4.01
CA CYS A 59 4.33 0.82 -4.27
C CYS A 59 4.41 -0.43 -3.37
N PHE A 60 5.05 -1.47 -3.89
CA PHE A 60 5.31 -2.69 -3.14
C PHE A 60 6.80 -2.93 -3.06
N THR A 61 7.24 -3.34 -1.89
CA THR A 61 8.58 -3.89 -1.72
C THR A 61 8.62 -5.33 -2.27
N PRO A 62 9.81 -5.91 -2.54
CA PRO A 62 9.92 -7.26 -3.10
C PRO A 62 9.22 -8.36 -2.29
N ASP A 63 9.12 -8.20 -0.97
CA ASP A 63 8.44 -9.12 -0.07
C ASP A 63 7.06 -8.62 0.39
N SER A 64 6.58 -7.47 -0.12
CA SER A 64 5.31 -6.83 0.24
C SER A 64 5.21 -6.31 1.68
N PHE A 65 6.31 -6.22 2.42
CA PHE A 65 6.34 -5.62 3.76
C PHE A 65 7.04 -4.26 3.78
N PRO A 66 6.62 -3.31 4.64
CA PRO A 66 7.27 -2.01 4.75
C PRO A 66 8.78 -2.07 5.04
N ILE A 67 9.46 -0.95 4.82
CA ILE A 67 10.83 -0.72 5.28
C ILE A 67 10.83 0.45 6.27
N PHE A 68 11.40 0.22 7.46
CA PHE A 68 11.62 1.23 8.48
C PHE A 68 13.12 1.23 8.83
N ASP A 69 13.88 2.16 8.27
CA ASP A 69 15.34 2.11 8.40
C ASP A 69 16.02 3.47 8.19
N THR A 70 17.27 3.57 8.64
CA THR A 70 18.14 4.72 8.39
C THR A 70 18.95 4.51 7.12
N PHE A 71 18.74 5.36 6.13
CA PHE A 71 19.49 5.40 4.89
C PHE A 71 20.58 6.47 4.96
N ARG A 72 21.75 6.15 4.37
CA ARG A 72 22.91 7.06 4.28
C ARG A 72 23.34 7.66 5.63
N GLN A 73 22.99 7.00 6.73
CA GLN A 73 23.28 7.40 8.12
C GLN A 73 22.66 8.74 8.56
N ASN A 74 21.79 9.36 7.74
CA ASN A 74 21.29 10.70 8.01
C ASN A 74 19.79 10.91 7.71
N ALA A 75 19.11 9.91 7.14
CA ALA A 75 17.70 10.00 6.82
C ALA A 75 16.97 8.72 7.24
N TYR A 76 15.96 8.86 8.09
CA TYR A 76 15.07 7.76 8.40
C TYR A 76 13.97 7.66 7.33
N VAL A 77 13.81 6.49 6.74
CA VAL A 77 12.84 6.22 5.68
C VAL A 77 11.76 5.30 6.21
N ILE A 78 10.51 5.74 6.05
CA ILE A 78 9.32 4.92 6.21
C ILE A 78 8.79 4.67 4.79
N ALA A 79 9.19 3.54 4.19
CA ALA A 79 8.70 3.13 2.88
C ALA A 79 7.61 2.07 3.08
N ASP A 80 6.35 2.48 2.94
CA ASP A 80 5.21 1.59 3.01
C ASP A 80 5.14 0.66 1.80
N SER A 81 4.50 -0.50 1.97
CA SER A 81 4.20 -1.44 0.90
C SER A 81 2.68 -1.60 0.73
N ASN A 82 1.97 -0.47 0.68
CA ASN A 82 0.51 -0.38 0.60
C ASN A 82 -0.25 -0.89 1.85
N HIS A 83 0.39 -0.82 3.02
CA HIS A 83 -0.15 -1.22 4.32
C HIS A 83 -0.37 -0.05 5.29
N GLY A 84 -0.10 1.19 4.86
CA GLY A 84 0.03 2.36 5.74
C GLY A 84 -1.13 2.58 6.71
N TYR A 85 -2.37 2.37 6.26
CA TYR A 85 -3.55 2.48 7.13
C TYR A 85 -3.52 1.50 8.31
N LYS A 86 -3.13 0.24 8.08
CA LYS A 86 -3.03 -0.77 9.15
C LYS A 86 -1.85 -0.49 10.09
N MET A 87 -0.84 0.23 9.60
CA MET A 87 0.40 0.51 10.29
C MET A 87 0.43 1.90 10.94
N ILE A 88 -0.72 2.55 11.16
CA ILE A 88 -0.78 3.92 11.71
C ILE A 88 -0.04 4.08 13.05
N GLY A 89 0.04 3.02 13.86
CA GLY A 89 0.78 3.02 15.12
C GLY A 89 2.31 2.99 14.99
N VAL A 90 2.85 2.71 13.80
CA VAL A 90 4.29 2.56 13.59
C VAL A 90 5.05 3.86 13.80
N GLY A 91 4.42 5.01 13.55
CA GLY A 91 5.03 6.32 13.78
C GLY A 91 5.51 6.52 15.21
N ALA A 92 4.77 5.97 16.19
CA ALA A 92 5.18 6.01 17.60
C ALA A 92 6.37 5.08 17.90
N LEU A 93 6.52 3.98 17.16
CA LEU A 93 7.68 3.10 17.27
C LEU A 93 8.93 3.77 16.68
N VAL A 94 8.80 4.34 15.48
CA VAL A 94 9.87 5.07 14.79
C VAL A 94 10.33 6.28 15.61
N ALA A 95 9.40 7.05 16.17
CA ALA A 95 9.74 8.21 16.99
C ALA A 95 10.61 7.85 18.21
N ARG A 96 10.36 6.69 18.84
CA ARG A 96 11.19 6.20 19.96
C ARG A 96 12.57 5.75 19.49
N GLU A 97 12.63 5.05 18.37
CA GLU A 97 13.91 4.64 17.77
C GLU A 97 14.81 5.84 17.42
N LEU A 98 14.22 6.92 16.91
CA LEU A 98 14.93 8.18 16.64
C LEU A 98 15.44 8.89 17.92
N LEU A 99 14.94 8.51 19.10
CA LEU A 99 15.39 8.98 20.41
C LEU A 99 16.35 7.97 21.07
N ASP A 100 17.01 7.14 20.27
CA ASP A 100 17.94 6.10 20.70
C ASP A 100 17.30 5.03 21.61
N GLU A 101 15.97 4.83 21.51
CA GLU A 101 15.25 3.71 22.12
C GLU A 101 14.95 2.62 21.06
N PRO A 102 15.88 1.67 20.82
CA PRO A 102 15.72 0.67 19.76
C PRO A 102 14.47 -0.18 19.97
N ARG A 103 13.77 -0.48 18.88
CA ARG A 103 12.51 -1.22 18.91
C ARG A 103 12.64 -2.57 18.20
N GLU A 104 12.68 -3.65 18.98
CA GLU A 104 12.74 -5.03 18.45
C GLU A 104 11.63 -5.33 17.42
N LEU A 105 10.47 -4.70 17.56
CA LEU A 105 9.35 -4.83 16.61
C LEU A 105 9.66 -4.31 15.20
N LEU A 106 10.63 -3.41 15.05
CA LEU A 106 11.04 -2.85 13.75
C LEU A 106 12.12 -3.70 13.06
N GLU A 107 12.80 -4.60 13.78
CA GLU A 107 13.90 -5.40 13.23
C GLU A 107 13.56 -6.26 12.01
N PRO A 108 12.37 -6.89 11.91
CA PRO A 108 12.01 -7.61 10.70
C PRO A 108 11.88 -6.70 9.46
N PHE A 109 11.65 -5.40 9.66
CA PHE A 109 11.37 -4.43 8.60
C PHE A 109 12.62 -3.66 8.13
N ARG A 110 13.82 -4.04 8.56
CA ARG A 110 15.07 -3.42 8.11
C ARG A 110 15.30 -3.66 6.63
N PHE A 111 15.95 -2.71 5.97
CA PHE A 111 16.34 -2.85 4.57
C PHE A 111 17.37 -3.98 4.39
N ALA A 112 18.24 -4.18 5.38
CA ALA A 112 19.26 -5.23 5.40
C ALA A 112 18.70 -6.66 5.29
N ARG A 113 17.38 -6.86 5.45
CA ARG A 113 16.75 -8.18 5.26
C ARG A 113 16.93 -8.73 3.84
N TYR A 114 17.03 -7.85 2.84
CA TYR A 114 17.27 -8.26 1.45
C TYR A 114 18.69 -8.79 1.23
N GLU A 115 19.68 -8.15 1.85
CA GLU A 115 21.07 -8.59 1.80
C GLU A 115 21.29 -9.89 2.58
N THR A 116 20.67 -9.98 3.77
CA THR A 116 20.83 -11.12 4.69
C THR A 116 19.94 -12.31 4.37
N GLY A 117 19.00 -12.17 3.44
CA GLY A 117 18.01 -13.21 3.08
C GLY A 117 16.95 -13.47 4.15
N LYS A 118 16.85 -12.63 5.18
CA LYS A 118 15.85 -12.74 6.27
C LYS A 118 14.50 -12.12 5.86
N LEU A 119 14.01 -12.48 4.68
CA LEU A 119 12.77 -11.96 4.13
C LEU A 119 11.56 -12.37 4.99
N HIS A 120 10.50 -11.58 4.93
CA HIS A 120 9.23 -11.98 5.53
C HIS A 120 8.64 -13.24 4.85
N PRO A 121 7.87 -14.05 5.59
CA PRO A 121 7.27 -15.25 5.02
C PRO A 121 6.26 -14.92 3.92
N THR A 122 6.32 -15.66 2.81
CA THR A 122 5.26 -15.66 1.81
C THR A 122 4.06 -16.43 2.34
N SER A 123 2.92 -15.75 2.39
CA SER A 123 1.65 -16.37 2.73
C SER A 123 1.01 -17.00 1.48
N HIS A 124 0.44 -18.20 1.65
CA HIS A 124 -0.40 -18.85 0.64
C HIS A 124 -1.89 -18.52 0.81
N SER A 125 -2.20 -17.51 1.63
CA SER A 125 -3.56 -17.05 1.82
C SER A 125 -4.17 -16.60 0.48
N PRO A 126 -5.43 -16.95 0.21
CA PRO A 126 -6.17 -16.40 -0.93
C PRO A 126 -6.44 -14.89 -0.75
N PHE A 127 -6.16 -14.33 0.42
CA PHE A 127 -6.26 -12.90 0.67
C PHE A 127 -4.91 -12.23 0.36
N PRO A 128 -4.86 -11.22 -0.53
CA PRO A 128 -3.63 -10.58 -0.97
C PRO A 128 -2.86 -9.80 0.11
N TRP A 129 -3.27 -9.88 1.38
CA TRP A 129 -2.85 -8.97 2.45
C TRP A 129 -2.69 -9.63 3.84
N SER A 130 -2.45 -10.94 3.88
CA SER A 130 -2.30 -11.75 5.10
C SER A 130 -1.19 -12.75 4.94
#